data_AF-A0A914V2N2-F1
#
_entry.id   AF-A0A914V2N2-F1
#
_cell.length_a   1.000
_cell.length_b   1.000
_cell.length_c   1.000
_cell.angle_alpha   90.00
_cell.angle_beta   90.00
_cell.angle_gamma   90.00
#
_symmetry.space_group_name_H-M   'P 1'
#
loop_
_entity.id
_entity.type
_entity.pdbx_description
1 polymer ?
#
loop_
_entity_poly.entity_id
_entity_poly.type
_entity_poly.pdbx_seq_one_letter_code
_entity_poly.pdbx_strand_id
1 'polypeptide(L)'
;MTSTKTTTTLSDLNKSMGAVELIALGILYGLLYYNAKRKTQLQEASLTEKYQVDENLRSIRLLIPMMVTHFCCFMPTLIAFPLYFAIDPSADPRHYSIFLEVFGLTILYAIVLPIVLFWRHKSIRNNLWKSMGISSRVEPEEARADGRTQEQVRHFTLLSFAWEREIAGR
;
A
#
# COMPACT_ATOMS: atom_id res chain seq x y z
N MET A 1 -31.09 -31.49 6.59
CA MET A 1 -30.05 -31.89 5.61
C MET A 1 -29.43 -30.71 4.84
N THR A 2 -29.95 -29.48 5.01
CA THR A 2 -29.45 -28.24 4.36
C THR A 2 -28.32 -27.55 5.14
N SER A 3 -28.31 -27.66 6.47
CA SER A 3 -27.35 -26.95 7.36
C SER A 3 -25.90 -27.39 7.21
N THR A 4 -25.63 -28.66 6.87
CA THR A 4 -24.24 -29.17 6.79
C THR A 4 -23.55 -28.71 5.51
N LYS A 5 -24.31 -28.50 4.43
CA LYS A 5 -23.76 -28.04 3.14
C LYS A 5 -23.36 -26.57 3.19
N THR A 6 -24.10 -25.73 3.92
CA THR A 6 -23.80 -24.31 4.05
C THR A 6 -22.54 -24.08 4.90
N THR A 7 -22.34 -24.85 5.96
CA THR A 7 -21.14 -24.75 6.81
C THR A 7 -19.88 -25.15 6.06
N THR A 8 -19.94 -26.20 5.23
CA THR A 8 -18.78 -26.62 4.41
C THR A 8 -18.44 -25.56 3.37
N THR A 9 -19.43 -25.01 2.66
CA THR A 9 -19.18 -23.97 1.64
C THR A 9 -18.57 -22.70 2.22
N LEU A 10 -18.98 -22.30 3.43
CA LEU A 10 -18.43 -21.10 4.07
C LEU A 10 -16.99 -21.31 4.55
N SER A 11 -16.68 -22.50 5.09
CA SER A 11 -15.32 -22.85 5.48
C SER A 11 -14.36 -22.87 4.28
N ASP A 12 -14.81 -23.43 3.16
CA ASP A 12 -14.02 -23.49 1.93
C ASP A 12 -13.78 -22.09 1.33
N LEU A 13 -14.78 -21.22 1.37
CA LEU A 13 -14.65 -19.81 0.97
C LEU A 13 -13.65 -19.05 1.85
N ASN A 14 -13.69 -19.24 3.17
CA ASN A 14 -12.77 -18.59 4.10
C ASN A 14 -11.32 -19.02 3.84
N LYS A 15 -11.09 -20.31 3.58
CA LYS A 15 -9.76 -20.83 3.23
C LYS A 15 -9.25 -20.27 1.90
N SER A 16 -10.11 -20.20 0.88
CA SER A 16 -9.72 -19.66 -0.42
C SER A 16 -9.36 -18.18 -0.34
N MET A 17 -10.07 -17.40 0.49
CA MET A 17 -9.77 -15.99 0.73
C MET A 17 -8.37 -15.80 1.34
N GLY A 18 -8.03 -16.57 2.38
CA GLY A 18 -6.68 -16.54 2.97
C GLY A 18 -5.59 -16.97 1.98
N ALA A 19 -5.85 -17.95 1.12
CA ALA A 19 -4.90 -18.36 0.08
C ALA A 19 -4.64 -17.24 -0.94
N VAL A 20 -5.68 -16.51 -1.36
CA VAL A 20 -5.56 -15.36 -2.27
C VAL A 20 -4.71 -14.26 -1.65
N GLU A 21 -4.90 -13.93 -0.37
CA GLU A 21 -4.10 -12.92 0.33
C GLU A 21 -2.62 -13.29 0.39
N LEU A 22 -2.31 -14.55 0.73
CA LEU A 22 -0.93 -15.04 0.77
C LEU A 22 -0.26 -15.02 -0.60
N ILE A 23 -0.99 -15.41 -1.65
CA ILE A 23 -0.50 -15.33 -3.04
C ILE A 23 -0.25 -13.86 -3.42
N ALA A 24 -1.16 -12.95 -3.10
CA ALA A 24 -1.01 -11.54 -3.41
C ALA A 24 0.22 -10.92 -2.71
N LEU A 25 0.43 -11.23 -1.43
CA LEU A 25 1.63 -10.81 -0.70
C LEU A 25 2.90 -11.40 -1.35
N GLY A 26 2.90 -12.69 -1.67
CA GLY A 26 4.00 -13.36 -2.36
C GLY A 26 4.36 -12.70 -3.69
N ILE A 27 3.35 -12.38 -4.51
CA ILE A 27 3.53 -11.66 -5.77
C ILE A 27 4.11 -10.26 -5.53
N LEU A 28 3.59 -9.49 -4.57
CA LEU A 28 4.08 -8.14 -4.29
C LEU A 28 5.55 -8.14 -3.81
N TYR A 29 5.91 -9.04 -2.89
CA TYR A 29 7.30 -9.16 -2.44
C TYR A 29 8.22 -9.70 -3.55
N GLY A 30 7.74 -10.64 -4.36
CA GLY A 30 8.45 -11.14 -5.54
C GLY A 30 8.71 -10.03 -6.56
N LEU A 31 7.70 -9.20 -6.86
CA LEU A 31 7.82 -8.05 -7.73
C LEU A 31 8.76 -6.98 -7.16
N LEU A 32 8.73 -6.75 -5.84
CA LEU A 32 9.66 -5.84 -5.17
C LEU A 32 11.10 -6.31 -5.38
N TYR A 33 11.36 -7.58 -5.11
CA TYR A 33 12.68 -8.19 -5.26
C TYR A 33 13.16 -8.14 -6.73
N TYR A 34 12.30 -8.54 -7.65
CA TYR A 34 12.61 -8.54 -9.09
C TYR A 34 12.92 -7.13 -9.61
N ASN A 35 12.09 -6.13 -9.28
CA ASN A 35 12.33 -4.75 -9.72
C ASN A 35 13.55 -4.12 -9.03
N ALA A 36 13.83 -4.47 -7.76
CA ALA A 36 15.03 -4.02 -7.07
C ALA A 36 16.30 -4.57 -7.74
N LYS A 37 16.28 -5.85 -8.13
CA LYS A 37 17.38 -6.47 -8.87
C LYS A 37 17.52 -5.88 -10.28
N ARG A 38 16.42 -5.64 -10.99
CA ARG A 38 16.47 -4.97 -12.31
C ARG A 38 17.06 -3.57 -12.21
N LYS A 39 16.73 -2.81 -11.16
CA LYS A 39 17.25 -1.46 -10.97
C LYS A 39 18.79 -1.43 -10.94
N THR A 40 19.44 -2.42 -10.34
CA THR A 40 20.91 -2.48 -10.31
C THR A 40 21.54 -2.88 -11.64
N GLN A 41 20.82 -3.64 -12.46
CA GLN A 41 21.28 -4.10 -13.78
C GLN A 41 21.12 -3.05 -14.89
N LEU A 42 20.25 -2.05 -14.68
CA LEU A 42 19.89 -1.06 -15.69
C LEU A 42 20.82 0.17 -15.71
N GLN A 43 22.08 0.08 -15.27
CA GLN A 43 22.97 1.25 -15.24
C GLN A 43 23.22 1.84 -16.64
N GLU A 44 23.32 1.01 -17.67
CA GLU A 44 23.54 1.42 -19.07
C GLU A 44 22.25 1.50 -19.90
N ALA A 45 21.09 1.20 -19.30
CA ALA A 45 19.81 1.18 -19.99
C ALA A 45 19.27 2.60 -20.29
N SER A 46 18.25 2.64 -21.15
CA SER A 46 17.59 3.88 -21.55
C SER A 46 16.95 4.60 -20.35
N LEU A 47 16.82 5.94 -20.44
CA LEU A 47 16.18 6.75 -19.40
C LEU A 47 14.74 6.30 -19.11
N THR A 48 14.01 5.90 -20.16
CA THR A 48 12.64 5.40 -20.06
C THR A 48 12.55 4.12 -19.24
N GLU A 49 13.45 3.16 -19.45
CA GLU A 49 13.44 1.90 -18.70
C GLU A 49 13.77 2.12 -17.22
N LYS A 50 14.74 3.01 -16.93
CA LYS A 50 15.08 3.40 -15.56
C LYS A 50 13.88 4.03 -14.85
N TYR A 51 13.18 4.92 -15.54
CA TYR A 51 11.98 5.59 -15.01
C TYR A 51 10.86 4.59 -14.70
N GLN A 52 10.57 3.66 -15.62
CA GLN A 52 9.52 2.65 -15.42
C GLN A 52 9.80 1.76 -14.20
N VAL A 53 11.05 1.32 -14.01
CA VAL A 53 11.41 0.50 -12.86
C VAL A 53 11.31 1.28 -11.55
N ASP A 54 11.70 2.56 -11.54
CA ASP A 54 11.60 3.38 -10.34
C ASP A 54 10.13 3.65 -9.96
N GLU A 55 9.27 3.91 -10.94
CA GLU A 55 7.84 4.11 -10.71
C GLU A 55 7.14 2.82 -10.26
N ASN A 56 7.52 1.67 -10.81
CA ASN A 56 7.03 0.36 -10.34
C ASN A 56 7.46 0.09 -8.90
N LEU A 57 8.72 0.36 -8.55
CA LEU A 57 9.21 0.22 -7.17
C LEU A 57 8.48 1.14 -6.21
N ARG A 58 8.23 2.39 -6.62
CA ARG A 58 7.44 3.34 -5.85
C ARG A 58 6.04 2.79 -5.61
N SER A 59 5.34 2.37 -6.66
CA SER A 59 3.99 1.80 -6.59
C SER A 59 3.92 0.58 -5.67
N ILE A 60 4.83 -0.39 -5.81
CA ILE A 60 4.86 -1.60 -4.97
C ILE A 60 5.10 -1.24 -3.49
N ARG A 61 6.00 -0.29 -3.21
CA ARG A 61 6.25 0.19 -1.83
C ARG A 61 5.03 0.89 -1.20
N LEU A 62 4.10 1.38 -2.01
CA LEU A 62 2.81 1.90 -1.53
C LEU A 62 1.81 0.76 -1.28
N LEU A 63 1.76 -0.23 -2.16
CA LEU A 63 0.84 -1.38 -2.05
C LEU A 63 1.16 -2.29 -0.87
N ILE A 64 2.44 -2.55 -0.58
CA ILE A 64 2.86 -3.44 0.52
C ILE A 64 2.25 -3.07 1.88
N PRO A 65 2.39 -1.84 2.41
CA PRO A 65 1.83 -1.51 3.71
C PRO A 65 0.29 -1.60 3.74
N MET A 66 -0.39 -1.33 2.63
CA MET A 66 -1.84 -1.53 2.54
C MET A 66 -2.19 -3.01 2.65
N MET A 67 -1.52 -3.88 1.89
CA MET A 67 -1.76 -5.32 1.93
C MET A 67 -1.38 -5.95 3.26
N VAL A 68 -0.29 -5.52 3.89
CA VAL A 68 0.09 -5.97 5.23
C VAL A 68 -0.96 -5.56 6.26
N THR A 69 -1.46 -4.31 6.19
CA THR A 69 -2.52 -3.85 7.09
C THR A 69 -3.80 -4.67 6.91
N HIS A 70 -4.20 -4.89 5.65
CA HIS A 70 -5.35 -5.73 5.32
C HIS A 70 -5.20 -7.13 5.90
N PHE A 71 -4.07 -7.80 5.61
CA PHE A 71 -3.75 -9.12 6.14
C PHE A 71 -3.78 -9.16 7.67
N CYS A 72 -3.15 -8.20 8.36
CA CYS A 72 -3.16 -8.16 9.82
C CYS A 72 -4.56 -7.98 10.42
N CYS A 73 -5.46 -7.23 9.76
CA CYS A 73 -6.83 -7.04 10.23
C CYS A 73 -7.74 -8.25 9.92
N PHE A 74 -7.52 -8.95 8.81
CA PHE A 74 -8.37 -10.04 8.36
C PHE A 74 -7.90 -11.43 8.84
N MET A 75 -6.61 -11.61 9.13
CA MET A 75 -6.05 -12.87 9.64
C MET A 75 -6.72 -13.39 10.92
N PRO A 76 -7.02 -12.56 11.94
CA PRO A 76 -7.77 -13.02 13.10
C PRO A 76 -9.12 -13.65 12.72
N THR A 77 -9.85 -13.03 11.79
CA THR A 77 -11.13 -13.56 11.28
C THR A 77 -10.94 -14.87 10.53
N LEU A 78 -9.91 -14.96 9.68
CA LEU A 78 -9.56 -16.19 8.96
C LEU A 78 -9.28 -17.36 9.90
N ILE A 79 -8.70 -17.11 11.08
CA ILE A 79 -8.39 -18.12 12.11
C ILE A 79 -9.60 -18.42 12.99
N ALA A 80 -10.34 -17.39 13.42
CA ALA A 80 -11.47 -17.56 14.34
C ALA A 80 -12.64 -18.32 13.70
N PHE A 81 -12.84 -18.16 12.39
CA PHE A 81 -13.92 -18.83 11.66
C PHE A 81 -13.84 -20.37 11.69
N PRO A 82 -12.75 -21.03 11.27
CA PRO A 82 -12.64 -22.48 11.38
C PRO A 82 -12.60 -22.94 12.85
N LEU A 83 -12.04 -22.14 13.76
CA LEU A 83 -11.99 -22.47 15.18
C LEU A 83 -13.40 -22.53 15.80
N TYR A 84 -14.30 -21.63 15.40
CA TYR A 84 -15.69 -21.64 15.83
C TYR A 84 -16.45 -22.91 15.45
N PHE A 85 -16.13 -23.52 14.29
CA PHE A 85 -16.73 -24.80 13.91
C PHE A 85 -16.05 -26.01 14.54
N ALA A 86 -14.79 -25.86 14.96
CA ALA A 86 -14.03 -26.93 15.61
C ALA A 86 -14.33 -27.05 17.11
N ILE A 87 -14.63 -25.93 17.77
CA ILE A 87 -15.02 -25.87 19.18
C ILE A 87 -16.54 -25.85 19.25
N ASP A 88 -17.17 -26.72 20.06
CA ASP A 88 -18.61 -26.65 20.29
C ASP A 88 -18.98 -25.31 20.96
N PRO A 89 -19.61 -24.35 20.25
CA PRO A 89 -19.88 -23.03 20.78
C PRO A 89 -20.93 -23.06 21.90
N SER A 90 -21.69 -24.16 22.01
CA SER A 90 -22.68 -24.34 23.06
C SER A 90 -22.06 -24.68 24.42
N ALA A 91 -20.77 -25.00 24.46
CA ALA A 91 -20.06 -25.37 25.69
C ALA A 91 -19.80 -24.19 26.63
N ASP A 92 -19.53 -22.98 26.10
CA ASP A 92 -19.35 -21.76 26.92
C ASP A 92 -19.78 -20.51 26.12
N PRO A 93 -20.74 -19.71 26.64
CA PRO A 93 -21.13 -18.41 26.06
C PRO A 93 -19.96 -17.46 25.77
N ARG A 94 -18.85 -17.57 26.51
CA ARG A 94 -17.64 -16.75 26.30
C ARG A 94 -17.04 -16.93 24.90
N HIS A 95 -17.10 -18.12 24.34
CA HIS A 95 -16.56 -18.39 22.99
C HIS A 95 -17.30 -17.59 21.92
N TYR A 96 -18.61 -17.41 22.08
CA TYR A 96 -19.42 -16.62 21.16
C TYR A 96 -19.07 -15.12 21.23
N SER A 97 -18.87 -14.57 22.43
CA SER A 97 -18.45 -13.17 22.60
C SER A 97 -17.09 -12.89 21.98
N ILE A 98 -16.11 -13.76 22.22
CA ILE A 98 -14.76 -13.64 21.62
C ILE A 98 -14.85 -13.67 20.09
N PHE A 99 -15.67 -14.56 19.54
CA PHE A 99 -15.88 -14.64 18.09
C PHE A 99 -16.41 -13.33 17.52
N LEU A 100 -17.45 -12.75 18.13
CA LEU A 100 -18.01 -11.46 17.69
C LEU A 100 -16.98 -10.33 17.72
N GLU A 101 -16.14 -10.26 18.75
CA GLU A 101 -15.09 -9.26 18.84
C GLU A 101 -14.07 -9.36 17.70
N VAL A 102 -13.69 -10.58 17.30
CA VAL A 102 -12.78 -10.80 16.17
C VAL A 102 -13.36 -10.26 14.85
N PHE A 103 -14.66 -10.46 14.60
CA PHE A 103 -15.33 -9.84 13.44
C PHE A 103 -15.39 -8.32 13.52
N GLY A 104 -15.34 -7.74 14.72
CA GLY A 104 -15.20 -6.30 14.92
C GLY A 104 -13.89 -5.73 14.35
N LEU A 105 -12.81 -6.52 14.31
CA LEU A 105 -11.51 -6.08 13.77
C LEU A 105 -11.58 -5.74 12.27
N THR A 106 -12.42 -6.44 11.52
CA THR A 106 -12.67 -6.13 10.11
C THR A 106 -13.35 -4.78 9.88
N ILE A 107 -14.12 -4.28 10.86
CA ILE A 107 -14.69 -2.92 10.80
C ILE A 107 -13.59 -1.88 11.09
N LEU A 108 -12.70 -2.18 12.05
CA LEU A 108 -11.57 -1.30 12.38
C LEU A 108 -10.63 -1.10 11.18
N TYR A 109 -10.51 -2.07 10.27
CA TYR A 109 -9.73 -1.93 9.04
C TYR A 109 -10.07 -0.65 8.25
N ALA A 110 -11.35 -0.29 8.16
CA ALA A 110 -11.80 0.92 7.45
C ALA A 110 -11.22 2.22 8.04
N ILE A 111 -10.87 2.21 9.33
CA ILE A 111 -10.26 3.33 10.05
C ILE A 111 -8.73 3.21 10.06
N VAL A 112 -8.20 1.99 10.23
CA VAL A 112 -6.75 1.75 10.30
C VAL A 112 -6.07 2.07 8.96
N LEU A 113 -6.67 1.70 7.83
CA LEU A 113 -6.10 1.94 6.51
C LEU A 113 -5.79 3.42 6.22
N PRO A 114 -6.74 4.39 6.38
CA PRO A 114 -6.44 5.80 6.17
C PRO A 114 -5.42 6.34 7.17
N ILE A 115 -5.38 5.84 8.42
CA ILE A 115 -4.35 6.23 9.40
C ILE A 115 -2.96 5.79 8.92
N VAL A 116 -2.82 4.53 8.50
CA VAL A 116 -1.55 4.00 7.97
C VAL A 116 -1.12 4.77 6.73
N LEU A 117 -2.04 5.06 5.81
CA LEU A 117 -1.77 5.86 4.62
C LEU A 117 -1.33 7.28 4.97
N PHE A 118 -2.00 7.93 5.92
CA PHE A 118 -1.65 9.27 6.39
C PHE A 118 -0.24 9.31 6.98
N TRP A 119 0.16 8.28 7.73
CA TRP A 119 1.48 8.18 8.34
C TRP A 119 2.58 7.91 7.31
N ARG A 120 2.29 7.11 6.29
CA ARG A 120 3.26 6.70 5.25
C ARG A 120 3.42 7.75 4.15
N HIS A 121 2.37 8.48 3.80
CA HIS A 121 2.40 9.48 2.74
C HIS A 121 2.58 10.89 3.30
N LYS A 122 3.84 11.33 3.38
CA LYS A 122 4.17 12.73 3.69
C LYS A 122 3.47 13.73 2.75
N SER A 123 3.26 13.38 1.47
CA SER A 123 2.56 14.25 0.52
C SER A 123 1.08 14.44 0.88
N ILE A 124 0.36 13.36 1.18
CA ILE A 124 -1.06 13.42 1.62
C ILE A 124 -1.16 14.23 2.90
N ARG A 125 -0.26 13.95 3.85
CA ARG A 125 -0.15 14.70 5.09
C ARG A 125 0.03 16.19 4.81
N ASN A 126 1.04 16.58 4.04
CA ASN A 126 1.35 17.98 3.75
C ASN A 126 0.20 18.68 2.99
N ASN A 127 -0.47 18.00 2.06
CA ASN A 127 -1.62 18.55 1.35
C ASN A 127 -2.82 18.77 2.27
N LEU A 128 -3.07 17.86 3.22
CA LEU A 128 -4.10 18.03 4.24
C LEU A 128 -3.77 19.16 5.22
N TRP A 129 -2.52 19.28 5.67
CA TRP A 129 -2.11 20.42 6.52
C TRP A 129 -2.26 21.77 5.81
N LYS A 130 -2.00 21.80 4.50
CA LYS A 130 -2.26 22.97 3.65
C LYS A 130 -3.75 23.27 3.53
N SER A 131 -4.59 22.26 3.25
CA SER A 131 -6.04 22.45 3.10
C SER A 131 -6.73 22.86 4.41
N MET A 132 -6.19 22.43 5.55
CA MET A 132 -6.69 22.83 6.87
C MET A 132 -6.20 24.23 7.31
N GLY A 133 -5.40 24.93 6.51
CA GLY A 133 -4.90 26.28 6.84
C GLY A 133 -3.86 26.32 7.96
N ILE A 134 -3.48 25.16 8.52
CA ILE A 134 -2.52 25.03 9.62
C ILE A 134 -1.07 25.26 9.12
N SER A 135 -0.84 25.17 7.80
CA SER A 135 0.45 25.36 7.15
C SER A 135 0.91 26.82 7.02
N SER A 136 0.25 27.80 7.66
CA SER A 136 0.67 29.22 7.60
C SER A 136 1.80 29.60 8.58
N ARG A 137 2.33 28.66 9.39
CA ARG A 137 3.32 28.99 10.43
C ARG A 137 4.59 28.14 10.54
N VAL A 138 4.84 27.23 9.60
CA VAL A 138 6.13 26.55 9.53
C VAL A 138 6.58 26.56 8.08
N GLU A 139 7.28 27.63 7.67
CA GLU A 139 8.32 27.47 6.65
C GLU A 139 9.46 26.70 7.32
N PRO A 140 9.69 25.42 6.99
CA PRO A 140 10.90 24.76 7.41
C PRO A 140 12.03 25.30 6.53
N GLU A 141 13.17 25.49 7.16
CA GLU A 141 14.51 25.78 6.61
C GLU A 141 14.91 24.95 5.35
N GLU A 142 14.12 23.96 4.95
CA GLU A 142 14.20 23.21 3.68
C GLU A 142 13.94 24.06 2.42
N ALA A 143 13.31 25.25 2.52
CA ALA A 143 13.23 26.19 1.39
C ALA A 143 14.63 26.67 0.91
N ARG A 144 15.67 26.56 1.75
CA ARG A 144 17.07 26.79 1.33
C ARG A 144 17.69 25.60 0.58
N ALA A 145 17.12 24.40 0.71
CA ALA A 145 17.58 23.21 -0.04
C ALA A 145 16.87 23.06 -1.39
N ASP A 146 15.61 23.53 -1.50
CA ASP A 146 14.81 23.51 -2.74
C ASP A 146 15.29 24.50 -3.80
N GLY A 147 16.13 25.48 -3.42
CA GLY A 147 16.81 26.36 -4.38
C GLY A 147 17.61 25.57 -5.44
N ARG A 148 18.27 24.46 -5.06
CA ARG A 148 19.03 23.62 -6.01
C ARG A 148 18.11 22.81 -6.94
N THR A 149 16.94 22.37 -6.46
CA THR A 149 15.97 21.64 -7.27
C THR A 149 15.28 22.57 -8.25
N GLN A 150 14.91 23.78 -7.83
CA GLN A 150 14.41 24.82 -8.74
C GLN A 150 15.46 25.25 -9.77
N GLU A 151 16.73 25.41 -9.37
CA GLU A 151 17.81 25.71 -10.32
C GLU A 151 18.01 24.58 -11.33
N GLN A 152 17.98 23.32 -10.87
CA GLN A 152 18.04 22.16 -11.76
C GLN A 152 16.85 22.08 -12.71
N VAL A 153 15.62 22.26 -12.22
CA VAL A 153 14.42 22.28 -13.06
C VAL A 153 14.49 23.42 -14.07
N ARG A 154 14.89 24.62 -13.65
CA ARG A 154 15.05 25.79 -14.53
C ARG A 154 16.15 25.57 -15.57
N HIS A 155 17.25 24.92 -15.20
CA HIS A 155 18.32 24.53 -16.12
C HIS A 155 17.84 23.51 -17.16
N PHE A 156 17.09 22.47 -16.75
CA PHE A 156 16.49 21.51 -17.69
C PHE A 156 15.48 22.19 -18.62
N THR A 157 14.66 23.12 -18.14
CA THR A 157 13.73 23.89 -18.97
C THR A 157 14.45 24.80 -19.97
N LEU A 158 15.57 25.43 -19.58
CA LEU A 158 16.36 26.24 -20.49
C LEU A 158 17.03 25.39 -21.57
N LEU A 159 17.53 24.20 -21.22
CA LEU A 159 18.09 23.25 -22.18
C LEU A 159 17.03 22.74 -23.18
N SER A 160 15.80 22.45 -22.71
CA SER A 160 14.73 22.05 -23.63
C SER A 160 14.34 23.16 -24.60
N PHE A 161 14.26 24.42 -24.14
CA PHE A 161 13.99 25.56 -25.02
C PHE A 161 15.13 25.85 -26.01
N ALA A 162 16.38 25.68 -25.61
CA ALA A 162 17.53 25.83 -26.50
C ALA A 162 17.52 24.76 -27.59
N TRP A 163 17.23 23.51 -27.22
CA TRP A 163 17.11 22.39 -28.15
C TRP A 163 15.98 22.57 -29.16
N GLU A 164 14.80 23.02 -28.73
CA GLU A 164 13.68 23.31 -29.63
C GLU A 164 13.99 24.43 -30.64
N ARG A 165 14.74 25.46 -30.21
CA ARG A 165 15.20 26.54 -31.11
C ARG A 165 16.21 26.06 -32.15
N GLU A 166 17.09 25.13 -31.80
CA GLU A 166 18.09 24.60 -32.72
C GLU A 166 17.49 23.67 -33.78
N ILE A 167 16.42 22.95 -33.44
CA ILE A 167 15.64 22.14 -34.40
C ILE A 167 14.81 23.02 -35.33
N ALA A 168 14.18 24.08 -34.82
CA ALA A 168 13.34 24.98 -35.62
C ALA A 168 14.14 25.92 -36.55
N GLY A 169 15.46 26.00 -36.38
CA GLY A 169 16.36 26.82 -37.20
C GLY A 169 17.07 26.07 -38.35
N ARG A 170 16.79 24.78 -38.55
CA ARG A 170 17.22 23.98 -39.71
C ARG A 170 16.04 23.72 -40.63
#